data_AF-A0AAE1IDP0-F1
#
_entry.id   AF-A0AAE1IDP0-F1
#
_cell.length_a   1.000
_cell.length_b   1.000
_cell.length_c   1.000
_cell.angle_alpha   90.00
_cell.angle_beta   90.00
_cell.angle_gamma   90.00
#
_symmetry.space_group_name_H-M   'P 1'
#
loop_
_entity.id
_entity.type
_entity.pdbx_description
1 polymer ?
#
loop_
_entity_poly.entity_id
_entity_poly.type
_entity_poly.pdbx_seq_one_letter_code
_entity_poly.pdbx_strand_id
1 'polypeptide(L)'
;MAPGPKLPAWYYRLVALTIKEDRDVFPEDFDEDLSDIDGENPSESGCDCDSEDGECDCDDQSHSSERSYNGSDADYYYELKDERKERKQQLRDYKVKEDKDKEHWRKWENVRVEEVQAAYESLQQAEIKGHIPSPLDSISGKHFNLYSLDHFDHRYDSLVYPTKYVEFYYIEEGDDTVTVKQPPTRETKSEGHLYLDSACGCDFDLFSPPKQAGLEKYSLKDIDGKFAPIFQFISNDHLIVTVPRDIVFMDVPGPPSAPDTFTFYGVRHDYPEEKRRREEEIISQRPPSPRDTWFERNHPMGAWNMGGW
;
A
#
# COMPACT_ATOMS: atom_id res chain seq x y z
N MET A 1 48.41 -8.70 34.46
CA MET A 1 47.05 -9.15 34.09
C MET A 1 46.57 -8.18 33.04
N ALA A 2 46.43 -8.65 31.79
CA ALA A 2 45.72 -7.86 30.79
C ALA A 2 44.26 -7.72 31.28
N PRO A 3 43.63 -6.54 31.17
CA PRO A 3 42.20 -6.43 31.41
C PRO A 3 41.50 -7.42 30.47
N GLY A 4 40.56 -8.21 30.99
CA GLY A 4 39.77 -9.12 30.15
C GLY A 4 39.04 -8.34 29.05
N PRO A 5 38.62 -9.01 27.96
CA PRO A 5 37.88 -8.36 26.88
C PRO A 5 36.67 -7.64 27.46
N LYS A 6 36.56 -6.33 27.22
CA LYS A 6 35.35 -5.58 27.58
C LYS A 6 34.28 -5.95 26.56
N LEU A 7 33.16 -6.49 27.04
CA LEU A 7 32.01 -6.75 26.17
C LEU A 7 31.42 -5.44 25.62
N PRO A 8 30.72 -5.49 24.48
CA PRO A 8 30.07 -4.33 23.89
C PRO A 8 28.99 -3.70 24.77
N ALA A 9 28.70 -2.41 24.56
CA ALA A 9 27.68 -1.68 25.31
C ALA A 9 26.27 -2.28 25.15
N TRP A 10 25.93 -2.76 23.94
CA TRP A 10 24.64 -3.41 23.64
C TRP A 10 24.40 -4.62 24.56
N TYR A 11 25.43 -5.41 24.84
CA TYR A 11 25.30 -6.60 25.69
C TYR A 11 24.93 -6.23 27.13
N TYR A 12 25.62 -5.24 27.70
CA TYR A 12 25.30 -4.79 29.06
C TYR A 12 23.91 -4.17 29.17
N ARG A 13 23.41 -3.51 28.10
CA ARG A 13 22.04 -2.97 28.04
C ARG A 13 21.01 -4.10 28.11
N LEU A 14 21.17 -5.14 27.28
CA LEU A 14 20.26 -6.29 27.26
C LEU A 14 20.29 -7.07 28.58
N VAL A 15 21.48 -7.33 29.15
CA VAL A 15 21.62 -7.95 30.47
C VAL A 15 20.98 -7.10 31.57
N ALA A 16 21.06 -5.77 31.48
CA ALA A 16 20.39 -4.90 32.43
C ALA A 16 18.85 -4.97 32.31
N LEU A 17 18.30 -5.19 31.10
CA LEU A 17 16.86 -5.40 30.90
C LEU A 17 16.41 -6.69 31.58
N THR A 18 17.13 -7.80 31.39
CA THR A 18 16.75 -9.08 32.01
C THR A 18 16.73 -9.02 33.53
N ILE A 19 17.67 -8.28 34.13
CA ILE A 19 17.75 -8.10 35.59
C ILE A 19 16.67 -7.14 36.12
N LYS A 20 16.38 -6.05 35.40
CA LYS A 20 15.46 -5.00 35.87
C LYS A 20 14.00 -5.36 35.64
N GLU A 21 13.69 -6.00 34.52
CA GLU A 21 12.33 -6.27 34.05
C GLU A 21 11.91 -7.72 34.26
N ASP A 22 12.84 -8.59 34.70
CA ASP A 22 12.60 -10.01 34.98
C ASP A 22 11.95 -10.73 33.77
N ARG A 23 12.48 -10.43 32.58
CA ARG A 23 12.04 -11.00 31.29
C ARG A 23 13.22 -11.36 30.41
N ASP A 24 12.98 -12.24 29.44
CA ASP A 24 13.95 -12.56 28.40
C ASP A 24 14.12 -11.41 27.39
N VAL A 25 15.22 -11.47 26.64
CA VAL A 25 15.53 -10.54 25.54
C VAL A 25 14.63 -10.88 24.36
N PHE A 26 13.99 -9.86 23.78
CA PHE A 26 13.21 -9.97 22.56
C PHE A 26 13.96 -9.38 21.36
N PRO A 27 13.65 -9.82 20.12
CA PRO A 27 14.24 -9.27 18.90
C PRO A 27 14.14 -7.74 18.81
N GLU A 28 13.05 -7.15 19.29
CA GLU A 28 12.83 -5.70 19.27
C GLU A 28 13.76 -4.94 20.23
N ASP A 29 14.30 -5.59 21.27
CA ASP A 29 15.22 -4.95 22.20
C ASP A 29 16.53 -4.55 21.50
N PHE A 30 16.93 -5.27 20.45
CA PHE A 30 18.13 -4.96 19.67
C PHE A 30 17.97 -3.73 18.78
N ASP A 31 16.74 -3.30 18.45
CA ASP A 31 16.49 -2.23 17.48
C ASP A 31 17.08 -0.87 17.92
N GLU A 32 17.19 -0.62 19.23
CA GLU A 32 17.83 0.59 19.79
C GLU A 32 19.32 0.69 19.44
N ASP A 33 20.02 -0.44 19.25
CA ASP A 33 21.45 -0.50 18.90
C ASP A 33 21.68 -0.84 17.41
N LEU A 34 20.62 -0.85 16.59
CA LEU A 34 20.66 -1.21 15.17
C LEU A 34 20.17 -0.06 14.26
N SER A 35 20.03 1.16 14.79
CA SER A 35 19.51 2.32 14.06
C SER A 35 20.37 2.79 12.87
N ASP A 36 21.62 2.34 12.77
CA ASP A 36 22.60 2.84 11.80
C ASP A 36 22.65 2.05 10.47
N ILE A 37 21.68 1.16 10.22
CA ILE A 37 21.60 0.29 9.03
C ILE A 37 21.46 1.07 7.69
N ASP A 38 21.27 2.39 7.73
CA ASP A 38 21.10 3.23 6.53
C ASP A 38 22.40 3.55 5.75
N GLY A 39 23.57 3.14 6.26
CA GLY A 39 24.87 3.46 5.65
C GLY A 39 25.48 2.41 4.70
N GLU A 40 24.98 1.17 4.66
CA GLU A 40 25.74 0.04 4.11
C GLU A 40 25.15 -0.46 2.78
N ASN A 41 25.75 -0.05 1.66
CA ASN A 41 25.50 -0.63 0.34
C ASN A 41 25.90 -2.11 0.31
N PRO A 42 25.05 -3.03 -0.18
CA PRO A 42 25.37 -4.47 -0.23
C PRO A 42 26.35 -4.84 -1.37
N SER A 43 26.98 -3.88 -2.04
CA SER A 43 27.78 -4.11 -3.26
C SER A 43 29.21 -3.61 -3.24
N GLU A 44 29.74 -3.11 -2.12
CA GLU A 44 31.19 -2.94 -1.99
C GLU A 44 31.73 -3.94 -0.99
N SER A 45 32.60 -4.81 -1.50
CA SER A 45 33.60 -5.57 -0.78
C SER A 45 34.51 -4.62 0.02
N GLY A 46 33.97 -3.99 1.05
CA GLY A 46 34.66 -3.13 1.99
C GLY A 46 34.19 -3.51 3.38
N CYS A 47 35.05 -4.20 4.12
CA CYS A 47 34.79 -4.60 5.50
C CYS A 47 34.48 -3.35 6.35
N ASP A 48 33.29 -3.30 6.95
CA ASP A 48 33.02 -2.35 8.03
C ASP A 48 33.63 -2.90 9.32
N CYS A 49 34.83 -2.41 9.61
CA CYS A 49 35.44 -2.52 10.92
C CYS A 49 34.85 -1.40 11.78
N ASP A 50 33.83 -1.69 12.59
CA ASP A 50 33.46 -0.78 13.67
C ASP A 50 34.70 -0.58 14.53
N SER A 51 35.25 0.63 14.56
CA SER A 51 36.59 0.87 15.12
C SER A 51 36.60 0.91 16.66
N GLU A 52 35.52 0.44 17.30
CA GLU A 52 35.38 0.35 18.76
C GLU A 52 35.48 -1.09 19.29
N ASP A 53 35.30 -2.09 18.43
CA ASP A 53 35.60 -3.49 18.70
C ASP A 53 36.70 -3.99 17.76
N GLY A 54 37.75 -4.57 18.32
CA GLY A 54 38.86 -5.14 17.54
C GLY A 54 38.48 -6.41 16.76
N GLU A 55 37.21 -6.65 16.44
CA GLU A 55 36.71 -7.88 15.84
C GLU A 55 35.85 -7.58 14.60
N CYS A 56 36.43 -7.83 13.43
CA CYS A 56 35.80 -7.62 12.14
C CYS A 56 34.74 -8.72 11.89
N ASP A 57 33.47 -8.36 11.83
CA ASP A 57 32.34 -9.27 11.52
C ASP A 57 32.22 -9.53 10.00
N CYS A 58 33.35 -9.79 9.34
CA CYS A 58 33.38 -10.29 7.97
C CYS A 58 33.11 -11.80 7.98
N ASP A 59 31.95 -12.21 7.46
CA ASP A 59 31.64 -13.62 7.16
C ASP A 59 32.57 -14.13 6.07
N ASP A 60 33.74 -14.63 6.47
CA ASP A 60 34.38 -15.69 5.72
C ASP A 60 33.55 -16.96 5.98
N GLN A 61 33.15 -17.68 4.93
CA GLN A 61 32.44 -18.96 5.00
C GLN A 61 33.32 -20.10 5.58
N SER A 62 34.21 -19.79 6.52
CA SER A 62 34.90 -20.75 7.35
C SER A 62 34.22 -20.79 8.71
N HIS A 63 33.47 -21.85 8.96
CA HIS A 63 33.00 -22.28 10.26
C HIS A 63 34.13 -22.29 11.31
N SER A 64 34.35 -21.17 12.01
CA SER A 64 34.90 -21.06 13.37
C SER A 64 35.30 -19.61 13.64
N SER A 65 34.32 -18.77 14.01
CA SER A 65 34.65 -17.60 14.83
C SER A 65 35.26 -18.14 16.13
N GLU A 66 36.57 -18.00 16.30
CA GLU A 66 37.25 -18.35 17.55
C GLU A 66 36.58 -17.55 18.68
N ARG A 67 35.94 -18.25 19.61
CA ARG A 67 35.33 -17.64 20.81
C ARG A 67 36.42 -16.96 21.64
N SER A 68 36.67 -15.68 21.36
CA SER A 68 37.68 -14.84 22.01
C SER A 68 37.31 -14.51 23.46
N TYR A 69 36.01 -14.46 23.78
CA TYR A 69 35.49 -14.25 25.10
C TYR A 69 35.21 -15.59 25.80
N ASN A 70 35.82 -15.80 26.96
CA ASN A 70 35.69 -17.02 27.77
C ASN A 70 35.22 -16.70 29.21
N GLY A 71 34.34 -15.69 29.35
CA GLY A 71 33.67 -15.38 30.60
C GLY A 71 32.67 -16.46 31.02
N SER A 72 32.15 -16.36 32.26
CA SER A 72 31.14 -17.31 32.77
C SER A 72 29.80 -17.25 32.01
N ASP A 73 29.55 -16.13 31.36
CA ASP A 73 28.39 -15.78 30.53
C ASP A 73 28.72 -15.83 29.03
N ALA A 74 29.85 -16.43 28.64
CA ALA A 74 30.29 -16.45 27.24
C ALA A 74 29.27 -17.11 26.31
N ASP A 75 28.66 -18.24 26.72
CA ASP A 75 27.63 -18.90 25.90
C ASP A 75 26.43 -17.97 25.65
N TYR A 76 25.97 -17.27 26.69
CA TYR A 76 24.86 -16.32 26.59
C TYR A 76 25.22 -15.09 25.74
N TYR A 77 26.46 -14.59 25.85
CA TYR A 77 26.97 -13.52 25.00
C TYR A 77 26.94 -13.90 23.51
N TYR A 78 27.43 -15.10 23.16
CA TYR A 78 27.44 -15.54 21.76
C TYR A 78 26.04 -15.83 21.22
N GLU A 79 25.13 -16.34 22.04
CA GLU A 79 23.72 -16.48 21.68
C GLU A 79 23.09 -15.12 21.31
N LEU A 80 23.21 -14.12 22.18
CA LEU A 80 22.71 -12.78 21.89
C LEU A 80 23.44 -12.10 20.71
N LYS A 81 24.72 -12.43 20.47
CA LYS A 81 25.46 -11.94 19.30
C LYS A 81 24.86 -12.50 18.01
N ASP A 82 24.57 -13.80 17.97
CA ASP A 82 23.93 -14.45 16.81
C ASP A 82 22.51 -13.90 16.57
N GLU A 83 21.72 -13.72 17.63
CA GLU A 83 20.38 -13.10 17.55
C GLU A 83 20.43 -11.66 17.04
N ARG A 84 21.39 -10.85 17.53
CA ARG A 84 21.60 -9.48 17.04
C ARG A 84 21.92 -9.47 15.55
N LYS A 85 22.76 -10.40 15.08
CA LYS A 85 23.13 -10.52 13.66
C LYS A 85 21.92 -10.94 12.81
N GLU A 86 21.12 -11.89 13.29
CA GLU A 86 19.88 -12.28 12.64
C GLU A 86 18.90 -11.09 12.54
N ARG A 87 18.72 -10.33 13.64
CA ARG A 87 17.85 -9.15 13.66
C ARG A 87 18.33 -8.07 12.68
N LYS A 88 19.65 -7.80 12.61
CA LYS A 88 20.23 -6.88 11.62
C LYS A 88 19.88 -7.34 10.19
N GLN A 89 19.94 -8.64 9.91
CA GLN A 89 19.55 -9.19 8.60
C GLN A 89 18.05 -9.06 8.34
N GLN A 90 17.20 -9.39 9.31
CA GLN A 90 15.74 -9.26 9.18
C GLN A 90 15.30 -7.82 8.88
N LEU A 91 15.89 -6.83 9.57
CA LEU A 91 15.61 -5.41 9.32
C LEU A 91 16.00 -4.99 7.90
N ARG A 92 17.17 -5.44 7.41
CA ARG A 92 17.59 -5.20 6.02
C ARG A 92 16.61 -5.82 5.02
N ASP A 93 16.23 -7.07 5.22
CA ASP A 93 15.30 -7.76 4.33
C ASP A 93 13.91 -7.12 4.34
N TYR A 94 13.45 -6.67 5.51
CA TYR A 94 12.20 -5.93 5.66
C TYR A 94 12.24 -4.61 4.90
N LYS A 95 13.31 -3.82 5.05
CA LYS A 95 13.49 -2.55 4.34
C LYS A 95 13.53 -2.75 2.82
N VAL A 96 14.30 -3.74 2.34
CA VAL A 96 14.35 -4.09 0.91
C VAL A 96 12.97 -4.49 0.40
N LYS A 97 12.18 -5.22 1.18
CA LYS A 97 10.82 -5.60 0.82
C LYS A 97 9.90 -4.37 0.79
N GLU A 98 9.94 -3.52 1.80
CA GLU A 98 9.16 -2.29 1.87
C GLU A 98 9.45 -1.36 0.68
N ASP A 99 10.73 -1.17 0.32
CA ASP A 99 11.13 -0.37 -0.83
C ASP A 99 10.61 -0.96 -2.15
N LYS A 100 10.66 -2.30 -2.30
CA LYS A 100 10.11 -3.00 -3.48
C LYS A 100 8.59 -2.86 -3.57
N ASP A 101 7.90 -3.02 -2.44
CA ASP A 101 6.45 -2.90 -2.38
C ASP A 101 6.03 -1.45 -2.66
N LYS A 102 6.74 -0.46 -2.11
CA LYS A 102 6.54 0.96 -2.39
C LYS A 102 6.76 1.28 -3.88
N GLU A 103 7.83 0.79 -4.49
CA GLU A 103 8.08 0.99 -5.92
C GLU A 103 7.00 0.33 -6.79
N HIS A 104 6.57 -0.88 -6.43
CA HIS A 104 5.47 -1.58 -7.08
C HIS A 104 4.18 -0.74 -7.06
N TRP A 105 3.79 -0.24 -5.88
CA TRP A 105 2.59 0.58 -5.74
C TRP A 105 2.68 1.92 -6.46
N ARG A 106 3.87 2.53 -6.47
CA ARG A 106 4.10 3.77 -7.23
C ARG A 106 3.94 3.56 -8.73
N LYS A 107 4.42 2.43 -9.26
CA LYS A 107 4.21 2.06 -10.67
C LYS A 107 2.72 1.81 -10.95
N TRP A 108 2.03 1.14 -10.04
CA TRP A 108 0.59 0.89 -10.17
C TRP A 108 -0.22 2.19 -10.22
N GLU A 109 0.07 3.14 -9.33
CA GLU A 109 -0.47 4.51 -9.35
C GLU A 109 -0.24 5.16 -10.71
N ASN A 110 0.99 5.16 -11.21
CA ASN A 110 1.32 5.81 -12.46
C ASN A 110 0.53 5.23 -13.65
N VAL A 111 0.36 3.90 -13.72
CA VAL A 111 -0.44 3.26 -14.78
C VAL A 111 -1.89 3.75 -14.78
N ARG A 112 -2.50 3.92 -13.59
CA ARG A 112 -3.88 4.41 -13.46
C ARG A 112 -4.01 5.89 -13.72
N VAL A 113 -2.99 6.66 -13.34
CA VAL A 113 -2.90 8.08 -13.70
C VAL A 113 -2.83 8.25 -15.22
N GLU A 114 -1.96 7.50 -15.90
CA GLU A 114 -1.82 7.51 -17.36
C GLU A 114 -3.12 7.12 -18.08
N GLU A 115 -3.85 6.13 -17.56
CA GLU A 115 -5.17 5.72 -18.08
C GLU A 115 -6.17 6.89 -18.11
N VAL A 116 -6.32 7.61 -17.00
CA VAL A 116 -7.24 8.76 -16.92
C VAL A 116 -6.72 9.94 -17.75
N GLN A 117 -5.41 10.17 -17.78
CA GLN A 117 -4.82 11.22 -18.63
C GLN A 117 -5.06 10.96 -20.12
N ALA A 118 -4.90 9.73 -20.58
CA ALA A 118 -5.22 9.37 -21.97
C ALA A 118 -6.70 9.58 -22.31
N ALA A 119 -7.62 9.29 -21.37
CA ALA A 119 -9.04 9.60 -21.52
C ALA A 119 -9.28 11.12 -21.59
N TYR A 120 -8.60 11.90 -20.75
CA TYR A 120 -8.68 13.37 -20.74
C TYR A 120 -8.19 13.97 -22.06
N GLU A 121 -7.03 13.54 -22.57
CA GLU A 121 -6.48 14.01 -23.84
C GLU A 121 -7.40 13.65 -25.01
N SER A 122 -7.98 12.45 -25.00
CA SER A 122 -8.95 12.02 -26.00
C SER A 122 -10.19 12.91 -26.01
N LEU A 123 -10.69 13.28 -24.82
CA LEU A 123 -11.81 14.21 -24.67
C LEU A 123 -11.45 15.61 -25.19
N GLN A 124 -10.27 16.13 -24.84
CA GLN A 124 -9.77 17.42 -25.31
C GLN A 124 -9.66 17.46 -26.84
N GLN A 125 -9.15 16.41 -27.46
CA GLN A 125 -9.07 16.30 -28.91
C GLN A 125 -10.46 16.22 -29.57
N ALA A 126 -11.41 15.53 -28.96
CA ALA A 126 -12.77 15.45 -29.45
C ALA A 126 -13.46 16.82 -29.43
N GLU A 127 -13.27 17.59 -28.36
CA GLU A 127 -13.81 18.95 -28.21
C GLU A 127 -13.22 19.91 -29.26
N ILE A 128 -11.90 19.88 -29.48
CA ILE A 128 -11.23 20.66 -30.54
C ILE A 128 -11.78 20.33 -31.93
N LYS A 129 -12.13 19.06 -32.18
CA LYS A 129 -12.73 18.59 -33.44
C LYS A 129 -14.24 18.91 -33.54
N GLY A 130 -14.84 19.49 -32.51
CA GLY A 130 -16.27 19.82 -32.46
C GLY A 130 -17.17 18.58 -32.34
N HIS A 131 -16.64 17.47 -31.82
CA HIS A 131 -17.46 16.30 -31.54
C HIS A 131 -18.38 16.56 -30.34
N ILE A 132 -19.59 16.00 -30.40
CA ILE A 132 -20.53 16.07 -29.29
C ILE A 132 -19.98 15.21 -28.13
N PRO A 133 -19.85 15.77 -26.91
CA PRO A 133 -19.36 15.01 -25.78
C PRO A 133 -20.26 13.82 -25.44
N SER A 134 -19.65 12.74 -24.97
CA SER A 134 -20.38 11.53 -24.61
C SER A 134 -21.38 11.81 -23.47
N PRO A 135 -22.60 11.27 -23.53
CA PRO A 135 -23.55 11.39 -22.43
C PRO A 135 -23.04 10.61 -21.22
N LEU A 136 -23.20 11.20 -20.03
CA LEU A 136 -22.93 10.52 -18.77
C LEU A 136 -24.18 9.78 -18.29
N ASP A 137 -23.96 8.60 -17.74
CA ASP A 137 -24.96 7.86 -17.01
C ASP A 137 -25.08 8.38 -15.58
N SER A 138 -26.14 7.99 -14.88
CA SER A 138 -26.31 8.36 -13.47
C SER A 138 -25.04 8.01 -12.68
N ILE A 139 -24.54 8.98 -11.91
CA ILE A 139 -23.35 8.76 -11.07
C ILE A 139 -23.71 8.12 -9.74
N SER A 140 -24.98 8.19 -9.34
CA SER A 140 -25.44 7.65 -8.07
C SER A 140 -25.20 6.14 -7.99
N GLY A 141 -24.62 5.69 -6.88
CA GLY A 141 -24.18 4.31 -6.65
C GLY A 141 -22.86 3.95 -7.33
N LYS A 142 -22.16 4.89 -7.96
CA LYS A 142 -20.82 4.66 -8.52
C LYS A 142 -19.74 5.00 -7.52
N HIS A 143 -18.70 4.18 -7.54
CA HIS A 143 -17.49 4.30 -6.75
C HIS A 143 -16.29 4.44 -7.68
N PHE A 144 -15.35 5.32 -7.36
CA PHE A 144 -14.13 5.53 -8.13
C PHE A 144 -12.92 5.46 -7.20
N ASN A 145 -11.98 4.56 -7.53
CA ASN A 145 -10.69 4.50 -6.84
C ASN A 145 -9.83 5.67 -7.29
N LEU A 146 -9.18 6.34 -6.34
CA LEU A 146 -8.41 7.56 -6.58
C LEU A 146 -6.90 7.29 -6.57
N TYR A 147 -6.24 7.83 -7.58
CA TYR A 147 -4.81 7.64 -7.85
C TYR A 147 -4.11 9.00 -7.94
N SER A 148 -3.01 9.19 -7.23
CA SER A 148 -2.20 10.41 -7.26
C SER A 148 -0.77 10.14 -6.83
N LEU A 149 0.19 10.46 -7.72
CA LEU A 149 1.62 10.39 -7.41
C LEU A 149 2.04 11.44 -6.38
N ASP A 150 1.49 12.65 -6.44
CA ASP A 150 1.79 13.69 -5.46
C ASP A 150 1.35 13.26 -4.06
N HIS A 151 0.14 12.70 -3.94
CA HIS A 151 -0.32 12.15 -2.67
C HIS A 151 0.55 10.98 -2.22
N PHE A 152 0.89 10.07 -3.13
CA PHE A 152 1.77 8.93 -2.84
C PHE A 152 3.12 9.40 -2.26
N ASP A 153 3.77 10.36 -2.90
CA ASP A 153 5.09 10.82 -2.48
C ASP A 153 5.07 11.56 -1.12
N HIS A 154 3.92 12.06 -0.66
CA HIS A 154 3.79 12.81 0.60
C HIS A 154 3.03 12.09 1.74
N ARG A 155 2.20 11.09 1.41
CA ARG A 155 1.26 10.43 2.33
C ARG A 155 1.22 8.91 2.15
N TYR A 156 2.24 8.31 1.52
CA TYR A 156 2.33 6.86 1.46
C TYR A 156 2.46 6.26 2.86
N ASP A 157 1.57 5.32 3.16
CA ASP A 157 1.60 4.49 4.35
C ASP A 157 1.37 3.03 3.90
N SER A 158 2.34 2.16 4.19
CA SER A 158 2.31 0.77 3.76
C SER A 158 1.18 -0.05 4.39
N LEU A 159 0.60 0.40 5.50
CA LEU A 159 -0.44 -0.32 6.26
C LEU A 159 -1.86 -0.09 5.71
N VAL A 160 -2.14 1.10 5.19
CA VAL A 160 -3.51 1.53 4.79
C VAL A 160 -3.69 1.69 3.29
N TYR A 161 -2.68 1.35 2.51
CA TYR A 161 -2.68 1.55 1.06
C TYR A 161 -3.10 0.29 0.29
N PRO A 162 -3.91 0.36 -0.80
CA PRO A 162 -4.60 1.52 -1.38
C PRO A 162 -6.08 1.61 -0.95
N THR A 163 -6.48 2.66 -0.23
CA THR A 163 -7.86 2.84 0.26
C THR A 163 -8.56 4.10 -0.23
N LYS A 164 -7.95 4.89 -1.12
CA LYS A 164 -8.48 6.19 -1.55
C LYS A 164 -9.62 6.04 -2.57
N TYR A 165 -10.77 6.65 -2.32
CA TYR A 165 -11.90 6.60 -3.24
C TYR A 165 -12.83 7.81 -3.14
N VAL A 166 -13.70 7.97 -4.14
CA VAL A 166 -14.90 8.78 -4.04
C VAL A 166 -16.12 7.92 -4.38
N GLU A 167 -17.16 8.06 -3.58
CA GLU A 167 -18.44 7.39 -3.78
C GLU A 167 -19.56 8.41 -3.86
N PHE A 168 -20.52 8.16 -4.76
CA PHE A 168 -21.67 9.03 -4.95
C PHE A 168 -22.95 8.29 -4.57
N TYR A 169 -23.77 8.91 -3.75
CA TYR A 169 -25.06 8.38 -3.28
C TYR A 169 -26.22 9.22 -3.81
N TYR A 170 -27.42 8.65 -3.85
CA TYR A 170 -28.64 9.41 -4.07
C TYR A 170 -29.48 9.37 -2.79
N ILE A 171 -30.08 10.50 -2.44
CA ILE A 171 -31.11 10.53 -1.40
C ILE A 171 -32.44 10.19 -2.06
N GLU A 172 -33.06 9.10 -1.64
CA GLU A 172 -34.47 8.82 -1.95
C GLU A 172 -35.34 9.77 -1.11
N GLU A 173 -35.84 10.87 -1.68
CA GLU A 173 -36.92 11.64 -1.04
C GLU A 173 -38.21 10.80 -1.08
N GLY A 174 -38.55 10.13 0.03
CA GLY A 174 -39.78 9.38 0.17
C GLY A 174 -40.08 9.02 1.63
N ASP A 175 -41.27 9.42 2.09
CA ASP A 175 -41.90 8.99 3.35
C ASP A 175 -41.91 7.45 3.45
N ASP A 176 -41.79 6.90 4.66
CA ASP A 176 -41.56 5.48 5.02
C ASP A 176 -42.63 4.48 4.50
N THR A 177 -43.53 4.90 3.62
CA THR A 177 -44.64 4.11 3.09
C THR A 177 -44.33 3.58 1.69
N VAL A 178 -43.82 2.35 1.64
CA VAL A 178 -44.05 1.31 0.61
C VAL A 178 -44.53 1.83 -0.76
N THR A 179 -43.65 2.47 -1.52
CA THR A 179 -43.78 2.59 -2.99
C THR A 179 -42.51 2.10 -3.66
N VAL A 180 -42.69 1.33 -4.74
CA VAL A 180 -41.62 0.69 -5.51
C VAL A 180 -40.51 1.69 -5.82
N LYS A 181 -39.32 1.41 -5.29
CA LYS A 181 -38.09 2.22 -5.44
C LYS A 181 -37.82 2.46 -6.92
N GLN A 182 -37.91 3.71 -7.35
CA GLN A 182 -37.57 4.06 -8.73
C GLN A 182 -36.05 4.15 -8.86
N PRO A 183 -35.45 3.56 -9.91
CA PRO A 183 -34.01 3.70 -10.13
C PRO A 183 -33.65 5.18 -10.34
N PRO A 184 -32.48 5.62 -9.87
CA PRO A 184 -32.06 7.01 -9.99
C PRO A 184 -32.00 7.42 -11.47
N THR A 185 -32.66 8.53 -11.77
CA THR A 185 -32.65 9.15 -13.10
C THR A 185 -31.47 10.11 -13.24
N ARG A 186 -31.14 10.54 -14.47
CA ARG A 186 -30.09 11.55 -14.74
C ARG A 186 -30.33 12.92 -14.10
N GLU A 187 -31.50 13.14 -13.51
CA GLU A 187 -31.88 14.40 -12.85
C GLU A 187 -31.89 14.27 -11.32
N THR A 188 -31.51 13.10 -10.81
CA THR A 188 -31.45 12.83 -9.37
C THR A 188 -30.24 13.56 -8.81
N LYS A 189 -30.48 14.42 -7.82
CA LYS A 189 -29.38 15.04 -7.07
C LYS A 189 -28.60 13.95 -6.35
N SER A 190 -27.29 14.11 -6.34
CA SER A 190 -26.40 13.17 -5.68
C SER A 190 -25.67 13.88 -4.55
N GLU A 191 -25.37 13.12 -3.50
CA GLU A 191 -24.36 13.44 -2.49
C GLU A 191 -23.17 12.53 -2.73
N GLY A 192 -22.10 12.71 -1.97
CA GLY A 192 -20.98 11.81 -2.05
C GLY A 192 -20.01 11.95 -0.90
N HIS A 193 -19.10 11.01 -0.82
CA HIS A 193 -18.04 10.97 0.16
C HIS A 193 -16.70 10.82 -0.56
N LEU A 194 -15.76 11.73 -0.28
CA LEU A 194 -14.36 11.59 -0.64
C LEU A 194 -13.60 11.04 0.55
N TYR A 195 -13.04 9.84 0.37
CA TYR A 195 -12.21 9.16 1.35
C TYR A 195 -10.76 9.13 0.87
N LEU A 196 -9.85 9.69 1.67
CA LEU A 196 -8.41 9.62 1.43
C LEU A 196 -7.72 8.70 2.45
N ASP A 197 -8.14 8.78 3.71
CA ASP A 197 -7.68 7.94 4.82
C ASP A 197 -8.70 8.02 5.97
N SER A 198 -8.53 7.20 7.00
CA SER A 198 -9.35 7.13 8.21
C SER A 198 -9.59 8.47 8.90
N ALA A 199 -8.67 9.43 8.75
CA ALA A 199 -8.76 10.77 9.32
C ALA A 199 -8.90 11.89 8.25
N CYS A 200 -8.84 11.56 6.96
CA CYS A 200 -8.82 12.53 5.87
C CYS A 200 -9.92 12.23 4.85
N GLY A 201 -10.84 13.18 4.69
CA GLY A 201 -11.96 13.05 3.77
C GLY A 201 -13.00 14.15 3.98
N CYS A 202 -14.03 14.16 3.15
CA CYS A 202 -15.17 15.06 3.33
C CYS A 202 -16.42 14.52 2.62
N ASP A 203 -17.56 14.86 3.20
CA ASP A 203 -18.88 14.60 2.62
C ASP A 203 -19.34 15.83 1.84
N PHE A 204 -19.86 15.61 0.63
CA PHE A 204 -20.32 16.66 -0.27
C PHE A 204 -21.82 16.91 -0.14
N ASP A 205 -22.19 18.18 -0.22
CA ASP A 205 -23.60 18.60 -0.27
C ASP A 205 -24.27 18.18 -1.60
N LEU A 206 -25.59 18.15 -1.59
CA LEU A 206 -26.44 17.81 -2.73
C LEU A 206 -26.09 18.64 -3.97
N PHE A 207 -25.66 17.95 -5.02
CA PHE A 207 -25.37 18.57 -6.31
C PHE A 207 -26.11 17.88 -7.46
N SER A 208 -26.22 18.60 -8.58
CA SER A 208 -26.74 18.05 -9.84
C SER A 208 -25.56 17.58 -10.69
N PRO A 209 -25.38 16.26 -10.92
CA PRO A 209 -24.30 15.76 -11.75
C PRO A 209 -24.42 16.26 -13.19
N PRO A 210 -23.29 16.43 -13.90
CA PRO A 210 -23.34 16.82 -15.30
C PRO A 210 -23.96 15.74 -16.17
N LYS A 211 -24.67 16.18 -17.21
CA LYS A 211 -25.34 15.27 -18.17
C LYS A 211 -24.39 14.76 -19.26
N GLN A 212 -23.24 15.41 -19.43
CA GLN A 212 -22.25 15.12 -20.47
C GLN A 212 -20.85 15.15 -19.88
N ALA A 213 -19.98 14.32 -20.43
CA ALA A 213 -18.57 14.36 -20.15
C ALA A 213 -18.00 15.69 -20.63
N GLY A 214 -17.00 16.23 -19.94
CA GLY A 214 -16.45 17.53 -20.32
C GLY A 214 -15.25 17.95 -19.51
N LEU A 215 -14.62 19.03 -19.99
CA LEU A 215 -13.52 19.71 -19.31
C LEU A 215 -14.03 20.73 -18.26
N GLU A 216 -15.35 20.80 -18.06
CA GLU A 216 -15.94 21.68 -17.05
C GLU A 216 -15.58 21.21 -15.64
N LYS A 217 -15.25 22.17 -14.79
CA LYS A 217 -14.84 21.97 -13.40
C LYS A 217 -16.00 22.30 -12.47
N TYR A 218 -16.37 21.32 -11.66
CA TYR A 218 -17.45 21.44 -10.68
C TYR A 218 -16.86 21.54 -9.28
N SER A 219 -17.00 22.70 -8.63
CA SER A 219 -16.65 22.85 -7.22
C SER A 219 -17.79 22.33 -6.37
N LEU A 220 -17.55 21.21 -5.69
CA LEU A 220 -18.51 20.59 -4.78
C LEU A 220 -18.16 21.02 -3.36
N LYS A 221 -19.05 21.75 -2.70
CA LYS A 221 -18.85 22.15 -1.32
C LYS A 221 -19.10 20.95 -0.41
N ASP A 222 -18.31 20.85 0.64
CA ASP A 222 -18.63 19.95 1.73
C ASP A 222 -19.89 20.43 2.48
N ILE A 223 -20.49 19.52 3.26
CA ILE A 223 -21.70 19.80 4.06
C ILE A 223 -21.49 20.98 5.01
N ASP A 224 -20.28 21.14 5.55
CA ASP A 224 -19.92 22.23 6.45
C ASP A 224 -19.59 23.55 5.73
N GLY A 225 -19.48 23.53 4.40
CA GLY A 225 -19.04 24.65 3.56
C GLY A 225 -17.59 25.11 3.81
N LYS A 226 -16.79 24.31 4.51
CA LYS A 226 -15.38 24.57 4.83
C LYS A 226 -14.46 24.28 3.65
N PHE A 227 -14.79 23.25 2.88
CA PHE A 227 -13.98 22.75 1.79
C PHE A 227 -14.76 22.73 0.47
N ALA A 228 -14.02 22.81 -0.63
CA ALA A 228 -14.62 22.86 -1.96
C ALA A 228 -13.75 22.15 -3.00
N PRO A 229 -13.57 20.81 -2.91
CA PRO A 229 -12.86 20.07 -3.94
C PRO A 229 -13.52 20.21 -5.31
N ILE A 230 -12.70 20.08 -6.34
CA ILE A 230 -13.07 20.33 -7.73
C ILE A 230 -13.11 19.01 -8.48
N PHE A 231 -14.24 18.72 -9.10
CA PHE A 231 -14.48 17.52 -9.88
C PHE A 231 -14.53 17.83 -11.37
N GLN A 232 -13.95 16.95 -12.18
CA GLN A 232 -14.07 16.94 -13.64
C GLN A 232 -14.50 15.55 -14.06
N PHE A 233 -15.64 15.45 -14.75
CA PHE A 233 -16.22 14.18 -15.17
C PHE A 233 -15.81 13.91 -16.62
N ILE A 234 -14.78 13.07 -16.78
CA ILE A 234 -14.12 12.84 -18.07
C ILE A 234 -14.86 11.80 -18.90
N SER A 235 -15.41 10.78 -18.25
CA SER A 235 -16.25 9.76 -18.89
C SER A 235 -17.09 9.02 -17.83
N ASN A 236 -17.82 7.98 -18.25
CA ASN A 236 -18.54 7.12 -17.31
C ASN A 236 -17.63 6.30 -16.37
N ASP A 237 -16.35 6.18 -16.73
CA ASP A 237 -15.36 5.34 -16.07
C ASP A 237 -14.23 6.16 -15.44
N HIS A 238 -14.13 7.45 -15.75
CA HIS A 238 -13.00 8.28 -15.38
C HIS A 238 -13.44 9.66 -14.89
N LEU A 239 -12.80 10.11 -13.80
CA LEU A 239 -12.96 11.44 -13.27
C LEU A 239 -11.62 11.99 -12.79
N ILE A 240 -11.53 13.30 -12.60
CA ILE A 240 -10.39 13.95 -11.97
C ILE A 240 -10.90 14.76 -10.79
N VAL A 241 -10.26 14.62 -9.64
CA VAL A 241 -10.55 15.37 -8.42
C VAL A 241 -9.35 16.22 -8.04
N THR A 242 -9.54 17.52 -7.85
CA THR A 242 -8.53 18.39 -7.25
C THR A 242 -8.95 18.72 -5.83
N VAL A 243 -8.06 18.43 -4.89
CA VAL A 243 -8.31 18.48 -3.45
C VAL A 243 -7.34 19.47 -2.81
N PRO A 244 -7.79 20.43 -1.99
CA PRO A 244 -6.91 21.30 -1.22
C PRO A 244 -6.01 20.52 -0.26
N ARG A 245 -4.78 21.01 -0.05
CA ARG A 245 -3.82 20.48 0.92
C ARG A 245 -4.42 20.32 2.33
N ASP A 246 -5.27 21.25 2.73
CA ASP A 246 -5.92 21.23 4.05
C ASP A 246 -6.81 20.02 4.28
N ILE A 247 -7.34 19.39 3.21
CA ILE A 247 -8.12 18.13 3.31
C ILE A 247 -7.20 16.92 3.39
N VAL A 248 -6.10 16.92 2.62
CA VAL A 248 -5.12 15.82 2.56
C VAL A 248 -4.38 15.64 3.89
N PHE A 249 -4.15 16.76 4.59
CA PHE A 249 -3.43 16.82 5.87
C PHE A 249 -4.36 17.33 6.99
N MET A 250 -5.60 16.85 7.07
CA MET A 250 -6.52 17.25 8.15
C MET A 250 -6.06 16.82 9.53
N ASP A 251 -5.37 15.68 9.59
CA ASP A 251 -4.91 15.00 10.79
C ASP A 251 -3.55 15.51 11.30
N VAL A 252 -2.69 15.97 10.39
CA VAL A 252 -1.32 16.38 10.70
C VAL A 252 -0.94 17.68 10.00
N PRO A 253 0.01 18.47 10.52
CA PRO A 253 0.56 19.59 9.77
C PRO A 253 1.22 19.09 8.48
N GLY A 254 0.76 19.59 7.32
CA GLY A 254 1.37 19.20 6.04
C GLY A 254 2.84 19.66 5.93
N PRO A 255 3.73 18.88 5.30
CA PRO A 255 5.14 19.21 5.18
C PRO A 255 5.34 20.42 4.25
N PRO A 256 6.29 21.34 4.50
CA PRO A 256 6.47 22.54 3.68
C PRO A 256 6.63 22.28 2.18
N SER A 257 7.15 21.11 1.81
CA SER A 257 7.33 20.67 0.42
C SER A 257 6.05 20.24 -0.30
N ALA A 258 4.95 20.00 0.42
CA ALA A 258 3.70 19.55 -0.18
C ALA A 258 3.03 20.64 -1.04
N PRO A 259 2.41 20.27 -2.17
CA PRO A 259 1.67 21.22 -3.00
C PRO A 259 0.43 21.77 -2.28
N ASP A 260 -0.02 22.96 -2.67
CA ASP A 260 -1.24 23.58 -2.14
C ASP A 260 -2.52 22.82 -2.53
N THR A 261 -2.46 22.10 -3.65
CA THR A 261 -3.56 21.27 -4.15
C THR A 261 -3.02 19.95 -4.68
N PHE A 262 -3.74 18.87 -4.44
CA PHE A 262 -3.44 17.54 -4.92
C PHE A 262 -4.42 17.17 -6.03
N THR A 263 -3.91 16.60 -7.12
CA THR A 263 -4.76 16.09 -8.20
C THR A 263 -4.83 14.57 -8.11
N PHE A 264 -6.05 14.06 -8.06
CA PHE A 264 -6.37 12.65 -8.08
C PHE A 264 -7.07 12.28 -9.37
N TYR A 265 -6.70 11.13 -9.90
CA TYR A 265 -7.20 10.52 -11.11
C TYR A 265 -8.07 9.34 -10.69
N GLY A 266 -9.37 9.43 -10.95
CA GLY A 266 -10.36 8.46 -10.53
C GLY A 266 -10.67 7.46 -11.63
N VAL A 267 -10.61 6.16 -11.31
CA VAL A 267 -11.05 5.06 -12.18
C VAL A 267 -12.22 4.35 -11.53
N ARG A 268 -13.31 4.14 -12.28
CA ARG A 268 -14.52 3.51 -11.74
C ARG A 268 -14.20 2.11 -11.23
N HIS A 269 -14.63 1.84 -10.01
CA HIS A 269 -14.52 0.53 -9.40
C HIS A 269 -15.63 -0.39 -9.92
N ASP A 270 -15.26 -1.39 -10.70
CA ASP A 270 -16.16 -2.46 -11.15
C ASP A 270 -15.93 -3.70 -10.27
N TYR A 271 -16.78 -3.88 -9.26
CA TYR A 271 -16.65 -4.98 -8.29
C TYR A 271 -16.67 -6.37 -8.97
N PRO A 272 -17.58 -6.67 -9.93
CA PRO A 272 -17.51 -7.89 -10.72
C PRO A 272 -16.20 -8.11 -11.48
N GLU A 273 -15.63 -7.08 -12.09
CA GLU A 273 -14.38 -7.19 -12.84
C GLU A 273 -13.17 -7.39 -11.92
N GLU A 274 -13.10 -6.65 -10.82
CA GLU A 274 -12.04 -6.79 -9.82
C GLU A 274 -12.09 -8.17 -9.14
N LYS A 275 -13.29 -8.69 -8.85
CA LYS A 275 -13.45 -10.05 -8.32
C LYS A 275 -12.91 -11.10 -9.27
N ARG A 276 -13.20 -10.99 -10.58
CA ARG A 276 -12.65 -11.90 -11.60
C ARG A 276 -11.13 -11.81 -11.67
N ARG A 277 -10.56 -10.60 -11.68
CA ARG A 277 -9.10 -10.41 -11.69
C ARG A 277 -8.43 -11.02 -10.47
N ARG A 278 -8.98 -10.80 -9.27
CA ARG A 278 -8.49 -11.44 -8.03
C ARG A 278 -8.57 -12.96 -8.09
N GLU A 279 -9.66 -13.51 -8.60
CA GLU A 279 -9.80 -14.96 -8.78
C GLU A 279 -8.74 -15.51 -9.76
N GLU A 280 -8.46 -14.81 -10.87
CA GLU A 280 -7.42 -15.17 -11.83
C GLU A 280 -5.99 -15.04 -11.27
N GLU A 281 -5.71 -14.01 -10.48
CA GLU A 281 -4.45 -13.85 -9.75
C GLU A 281 -4.26 -14.97 -8.71
N ILE A 282 -5.30 -15.31 -7.96
CA ILE A 282 -5.27 -16.45 -7.02
C ILE A 282 -5.05 -17.77 -7.79
N ILE A 283 -5.65 -17.94 -8.96
CA ILE A 283 -5.45 -19.14 -9.79
C ILE A 283 -4.03 -19.20 -10.35
N SER A 284 -3.45 -18.07 -10.77
CA SER A 284 -2.09 -18.02 -11.34
C SER A 284 -0.99 -18.13 -10.29
N GLN A 285 -1.23 -17.70 -9.04
CA GLN A 285 -0.31 -17.87 -7.92
C GLN A 285 -0.47 -19.21 -7.20
N ARG A 286 -1.50 -20.01 -7.52
CA ARG A 286 -1.61 -21.36 -6.99
C ARG A 286 -0.44 -22.20 -7.54
N PRO A 287 0.33 -22.87 -6.67
CA PRO A 287 1.22 -23.91 -7.16
C PRO A 287 0.38 -24.94 -7.94
N PRO A 288 0.91 -25.50 -9.04
CA PRO A 288 0.19 -26.49 -9.82
C PRO A 288 -0.35 -27.57 -8.89
N SER A 289 -1.67 -27.82 -8.96
CA SER A 289 -2.32 -28.85 -8.16
C SER A 289 -1.58 -30.19 -8.38
N PRO A 290 -1.32 -30.98 -7.33
CA PRO A 290 -0.70 -32.31 -7.47
C PRO A 290 -1.42 -33.26 -8.44
N ARG A 291 -2.68 -32.94 -8.81
CA ARG A 291 -3.49 -33.70 -9.75
C ARG A 291 -3.10 -33.50 -11.23
N ASP A 292 -2.31 -32.49 -11.57
CA ASP A 292 -1.82 -32.30 -12.95
C ASP A 292 -0.42 -32.93 -13.16
N THR A 293 -0.10 -33.99 -12.43
CA THR A 293 1.13 -34.74 -12.67
C THR A 293 0.95 -35.70 -13.85
N TRP A 294 2.03 -35.84 -14.63
CA TRP A 294 2.23 -36.79 -15.74
C TRP A 294 1.74 -38.24 -15.44
N PHE A 295 1.61 -38.60 -14.16
CA PHE A 295 1.03 -39.84 -13.67
C PHE A 295 -0.47 -40.01 -14.02
N GLU A 296 -1.29 -38.97 -14.05
CA GLU A 296 -2.71 -39.13 -14.45
C GLU A 296 -2.89 -39.18 -15.98
N ARG A 297 -1.95 -38.63 -16.75
CA ARG A 297 -1.98 -38.62 -18.22
C ARG A 297 -1.60 -39.93 -18.88
N ASN A 298 -0.83 -40.79 -18.20
CA ASN A 298 -0.27 -42.02 -18.77
C ASN A 298 -0.86 -43.33 -18.24
N HIS A 299 -1.86 -43.27 -17.36
CA HIS A 299 -2.54 -44.47 -16.89
C HIS A 299 -3.91 -44.59 -17.58
N PRO A 300 -4.11 -45.55 -18.50
CA PRO A 300 -5.43 -45.85 -19.00
C PRO A 300 -6.28 -46.33 -17.81
N MET A 301 -7.30 -45.55 -17.44
CA MET A 301 -8.35 -46.02 -16.53
C MET A 301 -9.02 -47.26 -17.15
N GLY A 302 -8.67 -48.44 -16.67
CA GLY A 302 -9.35 -49.66 -17.13
C GLY A 302 -8.59 -50.95 -16.88
N ALA A 303 -8.51 -51.39 -15.62
CA ALA A 303 -8.29 -52.81 -15.30
C ALA A 303 -8.68 -53.14 -13.83
N TRP A 304 -9.83 -52.66 -13.35
CA TRP A 304 -10.49 -53.25 -12.19
C TRP A 304 -11.84 -53.82 -12.63
N ASN A 305 -11.78 -54.88 -13.43
CA ASN A 305 -12.89 -55.81 -13.57
C ASN A 305 -12.38 -57.18 -14.02
N MET A 306 -11.79 -57.92 -13.10
CA MET A 306 -11.56 -59.36 -13.24
C MET A 306 -12.09 -60.02 -11.97
N GLY A 307 -13.38 -60.36 -12.02
CA GLY A 307 -14.10 -61.07 -10.97
C GLY A 307 -15.42 -61.57 -11.53
N GLY A 308 -15.38 -62.69 -12.26
CA GLY A 308 -16.57 -63.31 -12.83
C GLY A 308 -16.25 -64.64 -13.50
N TRP A 309 -16.49 -65.72 -12.74
CA TRP A 309 -16.34 -67.16 -13.00
C TRP A 309 -14.94 -67.76 -12.80
#